data_AF-A0A932ZLN3-F1
#
_entry.id   AF-A0A932ZLN3-F1
#
_cell.length_a   1.000
_cell.length_b   1.000
_cell.length_c   1.000
_cell.angle_alpha   90.00
_cell.angle_beta   90.00
_cell.angle_gamma   90.00
#
_symmetry.space_group_name_H-M   'P 1'
#
loop_
_entity.id
_entity.type
_entity.pdbx_description
1 polymer ?
#
loop_
_entity_poly.entity_id
_entity_poly.type
_entity_poly.pdbx_seq_one_letter_code
_entity_poly.pdbx_strand_id
1 'polypeptide(L)' 'RSFYFIPKERIHLLPKGWQVREGERTLRISASDLTVPKNFEIENIQPTRIQVRIEKKSGDKR' A
#
# COMPACT_ATOMS: atom_id res chain seq x y z
N ARG A 1 -21.82 -19.63 -9.89
CA ARG A 1 -21.02 -18.53 -9.27
C ARG A 1 -19.61 -18.67 -9.78
N SER A 2 -19.08 -17.67 -10.49
CA SER A 2 -17.72 -17.70 -11.01
C SER A 2 -16.75 -17.20 -9.94
N PHE A 3 -15.70 -17.97 -9.65
CA PHE A 3 -14.62 -17.53 -8.77
C PHE A 3 -13.56 -16.82 -9.59
N TYR A 4 -13.23 -15.59 -9.22
CA TYR A 4 -12.12 -14.84 -9.81
C TYR A 4 -10.94 -14.91 -8.84
N PHE A 5 -9.89 -15.60 -9.25
CA PHE A 5 -8.64 -15.64 -8.52
C PHE A 5 -7.75 -14.50 -9.03
N ILE A 6 -7.53 -13.50 -8.19
CA ILE A 6 -6.64 -12.37 -8.50
C ILE A 6 -5.24 -12.75 -8.02
N PRO A 7 -4.24 -12.81 -8.91
CA PRO A 7 -2.85 -12.98 -8.48
C PRO A 7 -2.44 -11.79 -7.61
N LYS A 8 -1.86 -12.05 -6.43
CA LYS A 8 -1.41 -10.99 -5.48
C LYS A 8 -0.47 -9.96 -6.12
N GLU A 9 0.27 -10.38 -7.14
CA GLU A 9 1.21 -9.55 -7.89
C GLU A 9 0.56 -8.42 -8.69
N ARG A 10 -0.77 -8.47 -8.95
CA ARG A 10 -1.47 -7.44 -9.73
C ARG A 10 -2.04 -6.30 -8.89
N ILE A 11 -1.99 -6.40 -7.57
CA ILE A 11 -2.44 -5.35 -6.65
C ILE A 11 -1.21 -4.78 -5.98
N HIS A 12 -0.87 -3.55 -6.34
CA HIS A 12 0.22 -2.81 -5.71
C HIS A 12 -0.35 -1.72 -4.80
N LEU A 13 0.00 -1.83 -3.51
CA LEU A 13 -0.07 -0.74 -2.55
C LEU A 13 1.25 0.03 -2.66
N LEU A 14 1.25 1.09 -3.47
CA LEU A 14 2.39 1.98 -3.59
C LEU A 14 1.98 3.33 -3.00
N PRO A 15 2.27 3.58 -1.71
CA PRO A 15 1.99 4.88 -1.14
C PRO A 15 2.77 5.94 -1.91
N LYS A 16 2.07 6.79 -2.65
CA LYS A 16 2.72 7.84 -3.44
C LYS A 16 3.23 8.94 -2.50
N GLY A 17 4.53 9.17 -2.53
CA GLY A 17 5.13 10.44 -2.07
C GLY A 17 5.07 10.68 -0.56
N TRP A 18 5.23 9.66 0.27
CA TRP A 18 5.38 9.88 1.71
C TRP A 18 6.78 10.42 2.04
N GLN A 19 6.87 11.70 2.45
CA GLN A 19 8.05 12.23 3.15
C GLN A 19 8.07 11.67 4.57
N VAL A 20 8.38 10.39 4.70
CA VAL A 20 8.44 9.70 5.99
C VAL A 20 9.84 9.74 6.57
N ARG A 21 9.94 10.16 7.83
CA ARG A 21 11.14 10.04 8.65
C ARG A 21 11.15 8.69 9.36
N GLU A 22 12.35 8.23 9.72
CA GLU A 22 12.57 7.03 10.53
C GLU A 22 11.72 7.01 11.81
N GLY A 23 11.35 5.79 12.23
CA GLY A 23 10.56 5.52 13.43
C GLY A 23 9.19 4.89 13.14
N GLU A 24 8.38 4.78 14.20
CA GLU A 24 7.02 4.24 14.12
C GLU A 24 6.03 5.32 13.67
N ARG A 25 5.24 5.01 12.64
CA ARG A 25 4.25 5.93 12.06
C ARG A 25 2.94 5.23 11.79
N THR A 26 1.85 5.96 11.99
CA THR A 26 0.53 5.57 11.53
C THR A 26 0.26 6.26 10.21
N LEU A 27 -0.08 5.48 9.18
CA LEU A 27 -0.26 5.96 7.82
C LEU A 27 -1.68 5.66 7.37
N ARG A 28 -2.27 6.61 6.64
CA ARG A 28 -3.63 6.48 6.11
C ARG A 28 -3.55 5.97 4.68
N ILE A 29 -4.31 4.92 4.37
CA ILE A 29 -4.44 4.37 3.03
C ILE A 29 -5.72 4.93 2.41
N SER A 30 -5.61 5.41 1.18
CA SER A 30 -6.71 5.89 0.35
C SER A 30 -6.79 5.10 -0.95
N ALA A 31 -7.92 5.21 -1.66
CA ALA A 31 -8.08 4.55 -2.96
C ALA A 31 -7.05 5.02 -4.00
N SER A 32 -6.57 6.26 -3.89
CA SER A 32 -5.49 6.79 -4.76
C SER A 32 -4.11 6.16 -4.52
N ASP A 33 -3.91 5.50 -3.36
CA ASP A 33 -2.68 4.76 -3.05
C ASP A 33 -2.70 3.32 -3.61
N LEU A 34 -3.84 2.90 -4.17
CA LEU A 34 -4.05 1.58 -4.74
C LEU A 34 -4.01 1.63 -6.26
N THR A 35 -3.29 0.68 -6.85
CA THR A 35 -3.39 0.39 -8.28
C THR A 35 -4.17 -0.91 -8.46
N VAL A 36 -5.36 -0.83 -9.06
CA VAL A 36 -6.23 -1.97 -9.38
C VAL A 36 -6.45 -2.09 -10.90
N PRO A 37 -6.74 -3.29 -11.43
CA PRO A 37 -7.02 -3.45 -12.86
C PRO A 37 -8.28 -2.67 -13.30
N LYS A 38 -8.36 -2.29 -14.58
CA LYS A 38 -9.41 -1.39 -15.12
C LYS A 38 -10.85 -1.83 -14.88
N ASN A 39 -11.09 -3.11 -14.63
CA ASN A 39 -12.41 -3.70 -14.41
C ASN A 39 -12.75 -3.90 -12.93
N PHE A 40 -11.99 -3.28 -12.02
CA PHE A 40 -12.20 -3.34 -10.57
C PHE A 40 -12.56 -1.96 -10.04
N GLU A 41 -13.56 -1.93 -9.17
CA GLU A 41 -13.93 -0.76 -8.38
C GLU A 41 -13.57 -1.00 -6.91
N ILE A 42 -13.02 0.01 -6.24
CA ILE A 42 -12.66 -0.07 -4.83
C ILE A 42 -13.88 0.37 -4.02
N GLU A 43 -14.65 -0.59 -3.51
CA GLU A 43 -15.82 -0.29 -2.67
C GLU A 43 -15.45 0.04 -1.21
N ASN A 44 -14.40 -0.60 -0.68
CA ASN A 44 -13.99 -0.44 0.71
C ASN A 44 -12.49 -0.69 0.90
N ILE A 45 -11.87 0.02 1.85
CA ILE A 45 -10.49 -0.18 2.27
C ILE A 45 -10.50 -0.35 3.79
N GLN A 46 -10.15 -1.54 4.26
CA GLN A 46 -10.02 -1.82 5.69
C GLN A 46 -8.76 -2.64 5.98
N PRO A 47 -7.91 -2.21 6.94
CA PRO A 47 -8.02 -0.96 7.70
C PRO A 47 -7.62 0.27 6.88
N THR A 48 -8.23 1.43 7.17
CA THR A 48 -7.83 2.71 6.54
C THR A 48 -6.54 3.29 7.12
N ARG A 49 -6.07 2.73 8.24
CA ARG A 49 -4.82 3.11 8.90
C ARG A 49 -3.95 1.88 9.12
N ILE A 50 -2.68 2.00 8.79
CA ILE A 50 -1.66 0.99 9.07
C ILE A 50 -0.59 1.61 9.95
N GLN A 51 -0.03 0.80 10.84
CA GLN A 51 1.20 1.16 11.54
C GLN A 51 2.37 0.57 10.78
N VAL A 52 3.40 1.38 10.55
CA VAL A 52 4.64 0.94 9.95
C VAL A 52 5.81 1.39 10.81
N ARG A 53 6.85 0.58 10.81
CA ARG A 53 8.15 0.89 11.40
C ARG A 53 9.14 1.12 10.27
N ILE A 54 9.69 2.33 10.22
CA ILE A 54 10.59 2.75 9.14
C ILE A 54 12.00 2.77 9.72
N GLU A 55 12.83 1.86 9.22
CA GLU A 55 14.21 1.72 9.65
C GLU A 55 15.13 2.11 8.49
N LYS A 56 16.20 2.85 8.81
CA LYS A 56 17.26 3.09 7.84
C LYS A 56 17.85 1.75 7.47
N LYS A 57 17.69 1.33 6.23
CA LYS A 57 18.34 0.11 5.76
C LYS A 57 19.86 0.37 5.80
N SER A 58 20.57 -0.30 6.70
CA SER A 58 22.04 -0.23 6.79
C SER A 58 22.63 -0.92 5.56
N GLY A 59 22.71 -0.21 4.45
CA GLY A 59 23.17 -0.79 3.18
C GLY A 59 23.07 0.15 1.99
N ASP A 60 22.26 1.20 2.06
CA ASP A 60 22.21 2.21 0.99
C ASP A 60 23.25 3.30 1.27
N LYS A 61 24.54 2.93 1.15
CA LYS A 61 25.62 3.90 0.98
C LYS A 61 25.59 4.32 -0.50
N ARG A 62 24.93 5.44 -0.78
CA ARG A 62 25.27 6.25 -1.94
C ARG A 62 26.24 7.34 -1.51
#